data_AF-A0A7J8L661-F1
#
_entry.id   AF-A0A7J8L661-F1
#
_cell.length_a   1.000
_cell.length_b   1.000
_cell.length_c   1.000
_cell.angle_alpha   90.00
_cell.angle_beta   90.00
_cell.angle_gamma   90.00
#
_symmetry.space_group_name_H-M   'P 1'
#
loop_
_entity.id
_entity.type
_entity.pdbx_description
1 polymer ?
#
loop_
_entity_poly.entity_id
_entity_poly.type
_entity_poly.pdbx_seq_one_letter_code
_entity_poly.pdbx_strand_id
1 'polypeptide(L)'
;MIVIKQKPSLHQRWEGLLGEKTKNESPIFCVHRSSIIGRSNVVVDVYGDPSQEYHIDGSYPHRCCTIYNTSLESSSKEPMAEIKRKVDPSTHVMLGKDVFLLCLRPGFDSAFAMALVLILDQMFDDADIDDDDTKEDPTHVALDSSS
;
A
#
# COMPACT_ATOMS: atom_id res chain seq x y z
N MET A 1 1.09 -14.09 -9.41
CA MET A 1 2.11 -13.14 -9.89
C MET A 1 3.39 -13.35 -9.09
N ILE A 2 4.54 -13.23 -9.73
CA ILE A 2 5.84 -13.20 -9.05
C ILE A 2 6.35 -11.77 -9.06
N VAL A 3 6.95 -11.35 -7.95
CA VAL A 3 7.58 -10.04 -7.79
C VAL A 3 9.08 -10.22 -7.71
N ILE A 4 9.83 -9.42 -8.47
CA ILE A 4 11.30 -9.46 -8.50
C ILE A 4 11.84 -8.08 -8.20
N LYS A 5 12.71 -7.98 -7.19
CA LYS A 5 13.48 -6.76 -6.89
C LYS A 5 14.63 -6.63 -7.90
N GLN A 6 14.74 -5.47 -8.55
CA GLN A 6 15.87 -5.19 -9.43
C GLN A 6 17.15 -4.99 -8.59
N LYS A 7 18.28 -5.49 -9.12
CA LYS A 7 19.62 -5.40 -8.47
C LYS A 7 19.94 -3.96 -8.04
N PRO A 8 20.75 -3.75 -6.98
CA PRO A 8 20.82 -2.50 -6.23
C PRO A 8 21.38 -1.37 -7.10
N SER A 9 20.48 -0.65 -7.75
CA SER A 9 20.67 0.70 -8.20
C SER A 9 19.84 1.58 -7.27
N LEU A 10 20.25 2.84 -7.08
CA LEU A 10 19.71 3.79 -6.11
C LEU A 10 18.18 4.02 -6.17
N HIS A 11 17.46 3.45 -7.14
CA HIS A 11 16.08 3.77 -7.47
C HIS A 11 15.03 2.80 -6.88
N GLN A 12 15.42 1.79 -6.08
CA GLN A 12 14.49 0.84 -5.44
C GLN A 12 13.30 0.45 -6.35
N ARG A 13 13.55 -0.43 -7.33
CA ARG A 13 12.58 -0.81 -8.36
C ARG A 13 12.20 -2.28 -8.25
N TRP A 14 10.93 -2.58 -8.44
CA TRP A 14 10.37 -3.93 -8.47
C TRP A 14 9.63 -4.16 -9.78
N GLU A 15 9.62 -5.39 -10.24
CA GLU A 15 8.90 -5.82 -11.44
C GLU A 15 7.98 -7.00 -11.13
N GLY A 16 6.79 -7.00 -11.71
CA GLY A 16 5.82 -8.07 -11.60
C GLY A 16 5.72 -8.91 -12.86
N LEU A 17 5.64 -10.23 -12.70
CA LEU A 17 5.53 -11.22 -13.78
C LEU A 17 4.28 -12.10 -13.60
N LEU A 18 3.78 -12.65 -14.70
CA LEU A 18 2.57 -13.44 -14.77
C LEU A 18 2.85 -14.95 -14.69
N GLY A 19 3.03 -15.47 -13.48
CA GLY A 19 3.18 -16.90 -13.25
C GLY A 19 4.59 -17.25 -12.78
N GLU A 20 5.15 -18.37 -13.24
CA GLU A 20 6.48 -18.84 -12.88
C GLU A 20 7.55 -18.25 -13.79
N LYS A 21 8.66 -17.78 -13.19
CA LYS A 21 9.79 -17.17 -13.90
C LYS A 21 10.41 -18.15 -14.90
N THR A 22 9.96 -18.10 -16.15
CA THR A 22 10.59 -18.78 -17.28
C THR A 22 11.63 -17.87 -17.95
N LYS A 23 12.57 -18.43 -18.70
CA LYS A 23 13.72 -17.68 -19.27
C LYS A 23 13.33 -16.49 -20.17
N ASN A 24 12.10 -16.43 -20.67
CA ASN A 24 11.65 -15.43 -21.64
C ASN A 24 10.41 -14.65 -21.17
N GLU A 25 10.07 -14.69 -19.89
CA GLU A 25 8.91 -13.96 -19.40
C GLU A 25 9.24 -12.48 -19.20
N SER A 26 8.51 -11.62 -19.91
CA SER A 26 8.61 -10.17 -19.77
C SER A 26 7.78 -9.70 -18.57
N PRO A 27 8.25 -8.70 -17.82
CA PRO A 27 7.44 -8.09 -16.77
C PRO A 27 6.18 -7.46 -17.37
N ILE A 28 5.09 -7.52 -16.60
CA ILE A 28 3.78 -6.94 -16.94
C ILE A 28 3.54 -5.60 -16.23
N PHE A 29 4.26 -5.32 -15.14
CA PHE A 29 4.29 -4.01 -14.51
C PHE A 29 5.61 -3.75 -13.79
N CYS A 30 5.85 -2.49 -13.48
CA CYS A 30 6.96 -2.02 -12.68
C CYS A 30 6.44 -1.16 -11.53
N VAL A 31 7.09 -1.23 -10.36
CA VAL A 31 6.80 -0.41 -9.20
C VAL A 31 8.06 0.29 -8.72
N HIS A 32 7.97 1.59 -8.45
CA HIS A 32 9.08 2.40 -7.94
C HIS A 32 8.59 3.56 -7.09
N ARG A 33 9.51 4.19 -6.33
CA ARG A 33 9.22 5.45 -5.65
C ARG A 33 9.31 6.62 -6.64
N SER A 34 8.45 7.62 -6.48
CA SER A 34 8.51 8.85 -7.28
C SER A 34 9.73 9.73 -6.94
N SER A 35 10.29 9.57 -5.74
CA SER A 35 11.49 10.25 -5.27
C SER A 35 12.28 9.35 -4.32
N ILE A 36 13.59 9.52 -4.30
CA ILE A 36 14.51 8.85 -3.36
C ILE A 36 14.62 9.64 -2.04
N ILE A 37 14.28 10.93 -2.05
CA ILE A 37 14.48 11.87 -0.93
C ILE A 37 13.14 12.50 -0.54
N GLY A 38 12.82 12.50 0.76
CA GLY A 38 11.59 13.08 1.31
C GLY A 38 10.36 12.18 1.20
N ARG A 39 9.16 12.76 1.40
CA ARG A 39 7.90 12.04 1.16
C ARG A 39 7.80 11.70 -0.33
N SER A 40 7.74 10.42 -0.64
CA SER A 40 7.59 9.90 -1.99
C SER A 40 6.33 9.06 -2.07
N ASN A 41 5.64 9.16 -3.20
CA ASN A 41 4.54 8.27 -3.54
C ASN A 41 5.11 7.05 -4.25
N VAL A 42 4.36 5.95 -4.26
CA VAL A 42 4.72 4.77 -5.05
C VAL A 42 3.95 4.82 -6.37
N VAL A 43 4.68 4.67 -7.47
CA VAL A 43 4.14 4.69 -8.83
C VAL A 43 4.24 3.29 -9.41
N VAL A 44 3.22 2.90 -10.17
CA VAL A 44 3.12 1.62 -10.86
C VAL A 44 2.89 1.86 -12.35
N ASP A 45 3.86 1.45 -13.16
CA ASP A 45 3.77 1.47 -14.62
C ASP A 45 3.26 0.11 -15.11
N VAL A 46 2.21 0.08 -15.95
CA VAL A 46 1.76 -1.16 -16.60
C VAL A 46 2.38 -1.28 -17.98
N TYR A 47 3.04 -2.41 -18.25
CA TYR A 47 3.64 -2.66 -19.57
C TYR A 47 2.56 -3.13 -20.56
N GLY A 48 2.61 -2.60 -21.78
CA GLY A 48 1.65 -2.93 -22.84
C GLY A 48 0.42 -2.01 -22.87
N ASP A 49 0.20 -1.20 -21.83
CA ASP A 49 -0.81 -0.14 -21.81
C ASP A 49 -0.21 1.17 -21.25
N PRO A 50 0.36 2.03 -22.12
CA PRO A 50 0.97 3.29 -21.70
C PRO A 50 -0.03 4.30 -21.10
N SER A 51 -1.33 4.06 -21.25
CA SER A 51 -2.38 4.92 -20.70
C SER A 51 -2.77 4.55 -19.28
N GLN A 52 -2.30 3.40 -18.79
CA GLN A 52 -2.63 2.85 -17.49
C GLN A 52 -1.43 2.94 -16.54
N GLU A 53 -1.55 3.85 -15.57
CA GLU A 53 -0.59 4.05 -14.50
C GLU A 53 -1.36 4.03 -13.17
N TYR A 54 -0.76 3.51 -12.10
CA TYR A 54 -1.32 3.59 -10.77
C TYR A 54 -0.44 4.38 -9.81
N HIS A 55 -1.09 5.16 -8.94
CA HIS A 55 -0.43 5.86 -7.84
C HIS A 55 -0.92 5.30 -6.52
N ILE A 56 0.01 5.01 -5.63
CA ILE A 56 -0.28 4.59 -4.27
C ILE A 56 0.06 5.74 -3.34
N ASP A 57 -0.99 6.34 -2.78
CA ASP A 57 -0.88 7.43 -1.82
C ASP A 57 -1.15 6.89 -0.40
N GLY A 58 -0.62 7.58 0.61
CA GLY A 58 -0.85 7.29 2.03
C GLY A 58 0.38 6.72 2.74
N SER A 59 0.16 6.02 3.86
CA SER A 59 1.22 5.44 4.68
C SER A 59 1.04 3.93 4.82
N TYR A 60 1.93 3.19 4.17
CA TYR A 60 1.90 1.73 4.17
C TYR A 60 2.27 1.11 5.52
N PRO A 61 3.26 1.62 6.29
CA PRO A 61 3.51 1.13 7.66
C PRO A 61 2.29 1.21 8.57
N HIS A 62 1.43 2.21 8.33
CA HIS A 62 0.16 2.39 9.04
C HIS A 62 -1.01 1.66 8.37
N ARG A 63 -0.77 0.85 7.33
CA ARG A 63 -1.78 0.22 6.47
C ARG A 63 -2.92 1.20 6.14
N CYS A 64 -2.56 2.40 5.67
CA CYS A 64 -3.47 3.46 5.31
C CYS A 64 -3.09 3.95 3.92
N CYS A 65 -3.40 3.15 2.90
CA CYS A 65 -3.04 3.42 1.52
C CYS A 65 -4.24 3.32 0.60
N THR A 66 -4.22 4.11 -0.46
CA THR A 66 -5.18 3.99 -1.56
C THR A 66 -4.42 3.88 -2.88
N ILE A 67 -4.79 2.88 -3.67
CA ILE A 67 -4.29 2.65 -5.02
C ILE A 67 -5.26 3.33 -5.98
N TYR A 68 -4.77 4.32 -6.71
CA TYR A 68 -5.51 5.09 -7.68
C TYR A 68 -5.09 4.72 -9.10
N ASN A 69 -6.06 4.57 -9.99
CA ASN A 69 -5.79 4.63 -11.42
C ASN A 69 -5.64 6.10 -11.82
N THR A 70 -4.55 6.43 -12.50
CA THR A 70 -4.35 7.72 -13.14
C THR A 70 -4.26 7.50 -14.64
N SER A 71 -5.30 7.93 -15.36
CA SER A 71 -5.30 7.89 -16.82
C SER A 71 -4.78 9.22 -17.36
N LEU A 72 -3.95 9.17 -18.40
CA LEU A 72 -3.48 10.38 -19.13
C LEU A 72 -4.64 11.27 -19.61
N GLU A 73 -5.83 10.69 -19.83
CA GLU A 73 -6.98 11.43 -20.34
C GLU A 73 -7.84 12.10 -19.24
N SER A 74 -7.61 11.77 -17.97
CA SER A 74 -8.41 12.29 -16.86
C SER A 74 -7.54 12.83 -15.73
N SER A 75 -7.74 14.08 -15.34
CA SER A 75 -7.09 14.67 -14.16
C SER A 75 -7.62 14.11 -12.82
N SER A 76 -8.67 13.30 -12.85
CA SER A 76 -9.26 12.66 -11.67
C SER A 76 -8.57 11.34 -11.34
N LYS A 77 -8.10 11.20 -10.10
CA LYS A 77 -7.63 9.93 -9.55
C LYS A 77 -8.83 9.04 -9.18
N GLU A 78 -8.94 7.87 -9.78
CA GLU A 78 -10.01 6.92 -9.46
C GLU A 78 -9.53 5.85 -8.47
N PRO A 79 -10.13 5.69 -7.27
CA PRO A 79 -9.71 4.68 -6.33
C PRO A 79 -10.07 3.27 -6.83
N MET A 80 -9.07 2.40 -6.89
CA MET A 80 -9.17 1.01 -7.36
C MET A 80 -9.03 0.00 -6.23
N ALA A 81 -8.24 0.33 -5.21
CA ALA A 81 -8.11 -0.49 -4.01
C ALA A 81 -7.68 0.34 -2.80
N GLU A 82 -8.02 -0.13 -1.61
CA GLU A 82 -7.66 0.49 -0.33
C GLU A 82 -7.06 -0.55 0.61
N ILE A 83 -5.99 -0.16 1.30
CA ILE A 83 -5.33 -0.94 2.34
C ILE A 83 -5.64 -0.24 3.67
N LYS A 84 -6.27 -0.96 4.59
CA LYS A 84 -6.72 -0.43 5.89
C LYS A 84 -6.30 -1.33 7.04
N ARG A 85 -5.94 -0.75 8.19
CA ARG A 85 -5.79 -1.51 9.44
C ARG A 85 -7.09 -2.23 9.76
N LYS A 86 -7.00 -3.50 10.16
CA LYS A 86 -8.17 -4.25 10.61
C LYS A 86 -8.40 -3.96 12.09
N VAL A 87 -9.61 -3.57 12.43
CA VAL A 87 -10.07 -3.36 13.80
C VAL A 87 -11.01 -4.51 14.15
N ASP A 88 -10.84 -5.07 15.34
CA ASP A 88 -11.80 -6.03 15.87
C ASP A 88 -13.14 -5.33 16.13
N PRO A 89 -14.24 -5.81 15.54
CA PRO A 89 -15.53 -5.12 15.62
C PRO A 89 -16.18 -5.18 17.00
N SER A 90 -15.73 -6.10 17.88
CA SER A 90 -16.33 -6.29 19.21
C SER A 90 -15.61 -5.50 20.30
N THR A 91 -14.29 -5.37 20.18
CA THR A 91 -13.43 -4.71 21.17
C THR A 91 -12.94 -3.34 20.71
N HIS A 92 -13.13 -2.98 19.43
CA HIS A 92 -12.57 -1.79 18.79
C HIS A 92 -11.04 -1.68 18.87
N VAL A 93 -10.36 -2.80 19.13
CA VAL A 93 -8.90 -2.87 19.18
C VAL A 93 -8.34 -3.14 17.78
N MET A 94 -7.28 -2.43 17.42
CA MET A 94 -6.54 -2.71 16.19
C MET A 94 -5.83 -4.06 16.27
N LEU A 95 -6.00 -4.88 15.24
CA LEU A 95 -5.26 -6.13 15.10
C LEU A 95 -3.81 -5.85 14.69
N GLY A 96 -2.95 -6.86 14.80
CA GLY A 96 -1.53 -6.75 14.44
C GLY A 96 -1.32 -6.28 13.00
N LYS A 97 -0.14 -5.72 12.70
CA LYS A 97 0.19 -5.09 11.41
C LYS A 97 0.02 -6.03 10.19
N ASP A 98 0.13 -7.34 10.39
CA ASP A 98 -0.07 -8.37 9.35
C ASP A 98 -1.54 -8.69 9.08
N VAL A 99 -2.44 -8.17 9.92
CA VAL A 99 -3.88 -8.36 9.82
C VAL A 99 -4.51 -7.05 9.36
N PHE A 100 -4.73 -6.95 8.06
CA PHE A 100 -5.28 -5.76 7.40
C PHE A 100 -6.45 -6.11 6.48
N LEU A 101 -7.12 -5.08 5.99
CA LEU A 101 -8.16 -5.18 4.98
C LEU A 101 -7.60 -4.69 3.65
N LEU A 102 -7.80 -5.47 2.60
CA LEU A 102 -7.59 -5.07 1.21
C LEU A 102 -8.96 -4.98 0.53
N CYS A 103 -9.46 -3.77 0.37
CA CYS A 103 -10.75 -3.50 -0.27
C CYS A 103 -10.52 -3.20 -1.75
N LEU A 104 -11.13 -3.97 -2.65
CA LEU A 104 -10.97 -3.81 -4.10
C LEU A 104 -12.24 -3.24 -4.73
N ARG A 105 -12.08 -2.34 -5.69
CA ARG A 105 -13.16 -1.94 -6.59
C ARG A 105 -13.62 -3.16 -7.40
N PRO A 106 -14.93 -3.35 -7.63
CA PRO A 106 -15.41 -4.41 -8.50
C PRO A 106 -14.70 -4.41 -9.86
N GLY A 107 -14.20 -5.59 -10.27
CA GLY A 107 -13.47 -5.76 -11.52
C GLY A 107 -11.96 -5.48 -11.45
N PHE A 108 -11.43 -5.03 -10.32
CA PHE A 108 -9.98 -4.88 -10.14
C PHE A 108 -9.31 -6.22 -9.83
N ASP A 109 -8.16 -6.49 -10.46
CA ASP A 109 -7.45 -7.77 -10.34
C ASP A 109 -6.87 -7.94 -8.94
N SER A 110 -7.37 -8.94 -8.21
CA SER A 110 -6.93 -9.22 -6.83
C SER A 110 -5.49 -9.75 -6.75
N ALA A 111 -5.03 -10.48 -7.76
CA ALA A 111 -3.67 -10.99 -7.78
C ALA A 111 -2.66 -9.85 -8.03
N PHE A 112 -3.02 -8.88 -8.87
CA PHE A 112 -2.27 -7.64 -9.07
C PHE A 112 -2.25 -6.80 -7.80
N ALA A 113 -3.40 -6.55 -7.18
CA ALA A 113 -3.48 -5.81 -5.92
C ALA A 113 -2.62 -6.45 -4.82
N MET A 114 -2.68 -7.78 -4.67
CA MET A 114 -1.83 -8.50 -3.72
C MET A 114 -0.34 -8.45 -4.08
N ALA A 115 0.02 -8.45 -5.36
CA ALA A 115 1.41 -8.29 -5.76
C ALA A 115 1.96 -6.91 -5.36
N LEU A 116 1.14 -5.86 -5.45
CA LEU A 116 1.50 -4.53 -4.96
C LEU A 116 1.71 -4.51 -3.44
N VAL A 117 0.82 -5.16 -2.67
CA VAL A 117 0.99 -5.33 -1.20
C VAL A 117 2.34 -5.96 -0.87
N LEU A 118 2.70 -7.06 -1.55
CA LEU A 118 3.98 -7.74 -1.31
C LEU A 118 5.20 -6.88 -1.66
N ILE A 119 5.10 -6.04 -2.70
CA ILE A 119 6.16 -5.08 -3.04
C ILE A 119 6.27 -4.01 -1.95
N LEU A 120 5.13 -3.50 -1.48
CA LEU A 120 5.08 -2.49 -0.44
C LEU A 120 5.66 -3.04 0.88
N ASP A 121 5.38 -4.30 1.26
CA ASP A 121 6.02 -4.94 2.42
C ASP A 121 7.55 -4.90 2.26
N GLN A 122 8.10 -5.29 1.11
CA GLN A 122 9.54 -5.24 0.87
C GLN A 122 10.12 -3.81 0.77
N MET A 123 9.31 -2.82 0.39
CA MET A 123 9.72 -1.42 0.30
C MET A 123 9.80 -0.74 1.67
N PHE A 124 8.99 -1.19 2.62
CA PHE A 124 8.76 -0.53 3.91
C PHE A 124 9.10 -1.40 5.11
N ASP A 125 9.52 -2.65 4.93
CA ASP A 125 10.01 -3.56 5.99
C ASP A 125 11.20 -2.97 6.77
N ASP A 126 12.03 -2.14 6.14
CA ASP A 126 13.23 -1.54 6.75
C ASP A 126 12.95 -0.20 7.47
N ALA A 127 11.70 0.28 7.50
CA ALA A 127 11.34 1.54 8.15
C ALA A 127 10.78 1.28 9.55
N ASP A 128 11.67 0.95 10.49
CA ASP A 128 11.43 1.14 11.93
C ASP A 128 11.24 2.64 12.20
N ILE A 129 10.04 3.15 11.93
CA ILE A 129 9.62 4.44 12.43
C ILE A 129 8.76 4.11 13.64
N ASP A 130 9.33 4.37 14.81
CA ASP A 130 8.65 4.41 16.10
C ASP A 130 7.32 5.15 15.95
N ASP A 131 6.22 4.41 16.04
CA ASP A 131 4.92 5.01 16.34
C ASP A 131 4.95 5.38 17.83
N ASP A 132 5.28 6.64 18.08
CA ASP A 132 4.85 7.38 19.27
C ASP A 132 3.34 7.16 19.43
N ASP A 133 3.03 6.23 20.32
CA ASP A 133 1.71 5.90 20.83
C ASP A 133 1.05 7.20 21.29
N THR A 134 0.24 7.79 20.41
CA THR A 134 -0.54 8.97 20.73
C THR A 134 -1.51 8.56 21.82
N LYS A 135 -1.12 8.83 23.07
CA LYS A 135 -1.97 8.70 24.26
C LYS A 135 -3.21 9.58 24.07
N GLU A 136 -4.27 9.00 23.56
CA GLU A 136 -5.61 9.53 23.79
C GLU A 136 -5.98 9.19 25.23
N ASP A 137 -5.96 10.21 26.09
CA ASP A 137 -6.49 10.18 27.45
C ASP A 137 -8.03 10.12 27.39
N PRO A 138 -8.68 9.13 28.04
CA PRO A 138 -10.09 9.20 28.31
C PRO A 138 -10.31 9.01 29.81
N THR A 139 -10.08 10.05 30.60
CA THR A 139 -10.65 10.10 31.96
C THR A 139 -11.34 11.44 32.25
N HIS A 140 -12.56 11.59 31.72
CA HIS A 140 -13.56 12.47 32.34
C HIS A 140 -14.83 11.70 32.67
N VAL A 141 -14.82 11.00 33.80
CA VAL A 141 -15.99 10.92 34.68
C VAL A 141 -15.55 10.56 36.10
N ALA A 142 -15.56 11.53 37.00
CA ALA A 142 -15.75 11.29 38.42
C ALA A 142 -17.05 11.99 38.82
N LEU A 143 -18.13 11.22 38.84
CA LEU A 143 -19.30 11.49 39.67
C LEU A 143 -19.03 10.88 41.04
N ASP A 144 -19.02 11.69 42.11
CA ASP A 144 -19.51 11.43 43.48
C ASP A 144 -19.12 12.66 44.34
N SER A 145 -20.01 13.62 44.63
CA SER A 145 -21.06 13.64 45.67
C SER A 145 -20.67 14.45 46.91
N SER A 146 -21.69 15.15 47.41
CA SER A 146 -21.97 15.46 48.83
C SER A 146 -21.62 16.85 49.38
N SER A 147 -22.72 17.46 49.83
CA SER A 147 -22.93 18.47 50.89
C SER A 147 -22.74 19.94 50.55
#